data_AF-A0A8S1KFL3-F1
#
_entry.id   AF-A0A8S1KFL3-F1
#
_cell.length_a   1.000
_cell.length_b   1.000
_cell.length_c   1.000
_cell.angle_alpha   90.00
_cell.angle_beta   90.00
_cell.angle_gamma   90.00
#
_symmetry.space_group_name_H-M   'P 1'
#
loop_
_entity.id
_entity.type
_entity.pdbx_description
1 polymer ?
#
loop_
_entity_poly.entity_id
_entity_poly.type
_entity_poly.pdbx_seq_one_letter_code
_entity_poly.pdbx_strand_id
1 'polypeptide(L)'
;MNLLKKATTVVCSIQEHQEVDQKIIHLCLDSKCQISKKALCGLCLGEEHYGHKSINLSTLDTLIKNEWTREIKQYNQKNKDLTDSIQMSIAAILNKVKLLQDQIQQLANQDMQESKVGILKRKYIDQQNLTEKDYEQLAKDVCDIIHYNNGIPDFKPIDYEPTDKFQSLAQKLIFDAALFCKDISLITKSNIVHQSFAEQIQDLLFQINSITNLIEKPLSYLMQSRRLFPNDKSETQSMQRIDFDQQSVFGTINQSPFCIQKQVKFKTLEMKGFTKIYEELFNKPFTQTHIELIKQRCTPQSQICIGGVSANDPDQFILCATDYASEFFTETQDLKLARKSKNGEIYWYYFRNRCIGFSPMSKIDLKYPDVENDEGDLRFSLWLFHGQGGYRIGKLESLEQSVEYKCVIYLKK
;
A
#
# COMPACT_ATOMS: atom_id res chain seq x y z
N MET A 1 28.62 -0.10 -0.84
CA MET A 1 29.29 -0.11 0.49
C MET A 1 30.70 -0.67 0.30
N ASN A 2 31.76 0.01 0.75
CA ASN A 2 33.15 -0.43 0.54
C ASN A 2 33.72 -0.88 1.89
N LEU A 3 33.58 -2.16 2.19
CA LEU A 3 33.98 -2.75 3.48
C LEU A 3 35.47 -2.53 3.73
N LEU A 4 36.25 -2.59 2.64
CA LEU A 4 37.69 -2.35 2.64
C LEU A 4 38.04 -0.93 3.10
N LYS A 5 37.34 0.08 2.58
CA LYS A 5 37.57 1.49 2.93
C LYS A 5 37.29 1.78 4.41
N LYS A 6 36.34 1.07 5.01
CA LYS A 6 36.03 1.18 6.45
C LYS A 6 37.00 0.38 7.31
N ALA A 7 37.49 -0.76 6.84
CA ALA A 7 38.42 -1.58 7.60
C ALA A 7 39.84 -1.01 7.67
N THR A 8 40.30 -0.34 6.59
CA THR A 8 41.64 0.27 6.55
C THR A 8 41.80 1.48 7.48
N THR A 9 40.70 2.00 8.03
CA THR A 9 40.74 3.04 9.08
C THR A 9 40.78 2.46 10.49
N VAL A 10 40.67 1.13 10.65
CA VAL A 10 40.67 0.46 11.94
C VAL A 10 42.06 -0.10 12.24
N VAL A 11 42.66 0.40 13.32
CA VAL A 11 43.97 -0.04 13.82
C VAL A 11 43.78 -1.18 14.82
N CYS A 12 44.79 -2.05 14.94
CA CYS A 12 44.80 -3.16 15.87
C CYS A 12 44.63 -2.70 17.33
N SER A 13 43.88 -3.46 18.12
CA SER A 13 43.64 -3.18 19.54
C SER A 13 44.78 -3.62 20.48
N ILE A 14 45.75 -4.40 20.00
CA ILE A 14 46.91 -4.82 20.80
C ILE A 14 47.89 -3.64 20.80
N GLN A 15 48.29 -3.17 21.97
CA GLN A 15 49.06 -1.94 22.15
C GLN A 15 50.36 -1.94 21.32
N GLU A 16 51.12 -3.03 21.38
CA GLU A 16 52.37 -3.21 20.62
C GLU A 16 52.14 -3.12 19.10
N HIS A 17 51.03 -3.67 18.60
CA HIS A 17 50.66 -3.60 17.18
C HIS A 17 50.11 -2.22 16.79
N GLN A 18 49.49 -1.52 17.74
CA GLN A 18 48.96 -0.18 17.53
C GLN A 18 50.10 0.85 17.38
N GLU A 19 51.18 0.70 18.14
CA GLU A 19 52.35 1.58 18.10
C GLU A 19 53.05 1.61 16.73
N VAL A 20 52.90 0.54 15.95
CA VAL A 20 53.41 0.42 14.57
C VAL A 20 52.30 0.54 13.50
N ASP A 21 51.17 1.19 13.83
CA ASP A 21 50.02 1.48 12.93
C ASP A 21 49.50 0.25 12.17
N GLN A 22 49.46 -0.92 12.81
CA GLN A 22 48.99 -2.13 12.15
C GLN A 22 47.47 -2.11 11.97
N LYS A 23 47.04 -2.10 10.70
CA LYS A 23 45.63 -2.07 10.31
C LYS A 23 45.03 -3.46 10.25
N ILE A 24 43.72 -3.55 10.51
CA ILE A 24 42.97 -4.79 10.32
C ILE A 24 42.86 -5.08 8.82
N ILE A 25 43.37 -6.23 8.40
CA ILE A 25 43.43 -6.63 6.99
C ILE A 25 42.91 -8.06 6.75
N HIS A 26 42.73 -8.87 7.80
CA HIS A 26 42.24 -10.24 7.72
C HIS A 26 41.10 -10.52 8.71
N LEU A 27 40.28 -11.53 8.40
CA LEU A 27 39.35 -12.16 9.34
C LEU A 27 39.71 -13.62 9.52
N CYS A 28 39.77 -14.09 10.77
CA CYS A 28 39.89 -15.51 11.07
C CYS A 28 38.55 -16.22 10.83
N LEU A 29 38.57 -17.24 9.97
CA LEU A 29 37.42 -18.07 9.61
C LEU A 29 37.52 -19.49 10.20
N ASP A 30 38.56 -19.77 10.97
CA ASP A 30 38.75 -21.09 11.56
C ASP A 30 37.70 -21.34 12.65
N SER A 31 36.84 -22.33 12.43
CA SER A 31 35.77 -22.70 13.36
C SER A 31 36.30 -23.29 14.66
N LYS A 32 37.55 -23.77 14.67
CA LYS A 32 38.20 -24.32 15.88
C LYS A 32 39.01 -23.27 16.66
N CYS A 33 39.15 -22.06 16.12
CA CYS A 33 39.90 -21.01 16.79
C CYS A 33 39.13 -20.53 18.03
N GLN A 34 39.72 -20.72 19.22
CA GLN A 34 39.15 -20.31 20.51
C GLN A 34 39.49 -18.88 20.91
N ILE A 35 40.35 -18.19 20.14
CA ILE A 35 40.69 -16.79 20.38
C ILE A 35 39.48 -15.92 20.05
N SER A 36 39.11 -15.05 21.00
CA SER A 36 37.95 -14.17 20.90
C SER A 36 38.10 -13.12 19.81
N LYS A 37 39.33 -12.69 19.53
CA LYS A 37 39.64 -11.73 18.47
C LYS A 37 39.64 -12.41 17.10
N LYS A 38 38.67 -12.07 16.26
CA LYS A 38 38.57 -12.60 14.87
C LYS A 38 39.02 -11.62 13.80
N ALA A 39 39.15 -10.34 14.13
CA ALA A 39 39.65 -9.30 13.24
C ALA A 39 41.17 -9.12 13.44
N LEU A 40 41.95 -9.37 12.39
CA LEU A 40 43.39 -9.53 12.48
C LEU A 40 44.13 -8.47 11.67
N CYS A 41 45.16 -7.88 12.27
CA CYS A 41 46.24 -7.24 11.51
C CYS A 41 47.27 -8.29 11.06
N GLY A 42 48.28 -7.86 10.30
CA GLY A 42 49.34 -8.76 9.82
C GLY A 42 50.08 -9.50 10.95
N LEU A 43 50.34 -8.80 12.06
CA LEU A 43 51.04 -9.38 13.21
C LEU A 43 50.17 -10.38 14.00
N CYS A 44 48.92 -10.04 14.29
CA CYS A 44 47.97 -10.96 14.96
C CYS A 44 47.79 -12.27 14.16
N LEU A 45 47.87 -12.19 12.83
CA LEU A 45 47.80 -13.36 11.97
C LEU A 45 49.05 -14.25 12.09
N GLY A 46 50.23 -13.65 12.23
CA GLY A 46 51.50 -14.37 12.34
C GLY A 46 51.77 -14.97 13.72
N GLU A 47 51.20 -14.40 14.77
CA GLU A 47 51.44 -14.81 16.16
C GLU A 47 50.32 -15.75 16.67
N GLU A 48 49.23 -15.17 17.14
CA GLU A 48 48.16 -15.92 17.81
C GLU A 48 47.30 -16.73 16.84
N HIS A 49 47.27 -16.35 15.56
CA HIS A 49 46.48 -17.04 14.53
C HIS A 49 47.33 -17.77 13.48
N TYR A 50 48.57 -18.12 13.81
CA TYR A 50 49.43 -18.87 12.90
C TYR A 50 48.77 -20.19 12.49
N GLY A 51 48.68 -20.43 11.18
CA GLY A 51 48.06 -21.63 10.63
C GLY A 51 46.52 -21.67 10.64
N HIS A 52 45.84 -20.67 11.21
CA HIS A 52 44.38 -20.58 11.14
C HIS A 52 43.90 -20.23 9.73
N LYS A 53 42.75 -20.79 9.34
CA LYS A 53 42.04 -20.33 8.13
C LYS A 53 41.66 -18.86 8.31
N SER A 54 42.08 -18.02 7.37
CA SER A 54 41.75 -16.60 7.35
C SER A 54 41.42 -16.13 5.94
N ILE A 55 40.70 -15.01 5.84
CA ILE A 55 40.43 -14.33 4.58
C ILE A 55 40.91 -12.89 4.64
N ASN A 56 41.59 -12.44 3.58
CA ASN A 56 41.94 -11.04 3.43
C ASN A 56 40.68 -10.23 3.14
N LEU A 57 40.55 -9.05 3.75
CA LEU A 57 39.36 -8.21 3.59
C LEU A 57 39.13 -7.72 2.16
N SER A 58 40.19 -7.56 1.35
CA SER A 58 40.04 -7.20 -0.08
C SER A 58 39.43 -8.34 -0.89
N THR A 59 39.84 -9.58 -0.59
CA THR A 59 39.26 -10.78 -1.18
C THR A 59 37.81 -10.95 -0.74
N LEU A 60 37.51 -10.76 0.55
CA LEU A 60 36.16 -10.83 1.06
C LEU A 60 35.23 -9.77 0.44
N ASP A 61 35.67 -8.52 0.34
CA ASP A 61 34.91 -7.43 -0.30
C ASP A 61 34.60 -7.76 -1.78
N THR A 62 35.57 -8.35 -2.49
CA THR A 62 35.37 -8.83 -3.87
C THR A 62 34.36 -9.97 -3.94
N LEU A 63 34.46 -10.97 -3.05
CA LEU A 63 33.51 -12.09 -3.00
C LEU A 63 32.08 -11.61 -2.70
N ILE A 64 31.91 -10.73 -1.70
CA ILE A 64 30.61 -10.15 -1.36
C ILE A 64 30.03 -9.38 -2.55
N LYS A 65 30.84 -8.57 -3.24
CA LYS A 65 30.40 -7.83 -4.44
C LYS A 65 29.98 -8.76 -5.58
N ASN A 66 30.74 -9.84 -5.80
CA ASN A 66 30.45 -10.81 -6.85
C ASN A 66 29.16 -11.58 -6.55
N GLU A 67 29.00 -12.06 -5.32
CA GLU A 67 27.79 -12.74 -4.86
C GLU A 67 26.56 -11.83 -4.93
N TRP A 68 26.68 -10.60 -4.44
CA TRP A 68 25.63 -9.59 -4.54
C TRP A 68 25.23 -9.31 -6.00
N THR A 69 26.22 -9.15 -6.89
CA THR A 69 25.97 -8.95 -8.32
C THR A 69 25.27 -10.15 -8.94
N ARG A 70 25.63 -11.37 -8.55
CA ARG A 70 25.00 -12.61 -9.01
C ARG A 70 23.54 -12.67 -8.56
N GLU A 71 23.27 -12.39 -7.29
CA GLU A 71 21.91 -12.37 -6.73
C GLU A 71 21.03 -11.32 -7.42
N ILE A 72 21.54 -10.10 -7.63
CA ILE A 72 20.82 -9.05 -8.37
C ILE A 72 20.51 -9.51 -9.80
N LYS A 73 21.45 -10.13 -10.50
CA LYS A 73 21.22 -10.65 -11.85
C LYS A 73 20.14 -11.72 -11.87
N GLN A 74 20.17 -12.67 -10.93
CA GLN A 74 19.15 -13.72 -10.82
C GLN A 74 17.77 -13.15 -10.48
N TYR A 75 17.71 -12.18 -9.56
CA TYR A 75 16.49 -11.49 -9.20
C TYR A 75 15.89 -10.74 -10.40
N ASN A 76 16.70 -9.96 -11.11
CA ASN A 76 16.26 -9.22 -12.29
C ASN A 76 15.79 -10.15 -13.41
N GLN A 77 16.45 -11.29 -13.62
CA GLN A 77 16.02 -12.29 -14.59
C GLN A 77 14.66 -12.88 -14.21
N LYS A 78 14.46 -13.29 -12.95
CA LYS A 78 13.16 -13.81 -12.48
C LYS A 78 12.03 -12.78 -12.62
N ASN A 79 12.31 -11.51 -12.33
CA ASN A 79 11.33 -10.43 -12.52
C ASN A 79 11.00 -10.22 -14.00
N LYS A 80 11.99 -10.33 -14.89
CA LYS A 80 11.77 -10.27 -16.33
C LYS A 80 10.90 -11.44 -16.78
N ASP A 81 11.24 -12.67 -16.41
CA ASP A 81 10.47 -13.88 -16.78
C ASP A 81 9.01 -13.79 -16.30
N LEU A 82 8.79 -13.28 -15.08
CA LEU A 82 7.46 -13.03 -14.54
C LEU A 82 6.70 -11.97 -15.35
N THR A 83 7.37 -10.85 -15.66
CA THR A 83 6.78 -9.77 -16.46
C THR A 83 6.38 -10.26 -17.85
N ASP A 84 7.26 -11.01 -18.51
CA ASP A 84 7.02 -11.60 -19.83
C ASP A 84 5.83 -12.58 -19.78
N SER A 85 5.75 -13.42 -18.75
CA SER A 85 4.62 -14.35 -18.53
C SER A 85 3.28 -13.62 -18.33
N ILE A 86 3.28 -12.51 -17.56
CA ILE A 86 2.10 -11.66 -17.37
C ILE A 86 1.68 -11.02 -18.70
N GLN A 87 2.63 -10.48 -19.47
CA GLN A 87 2.34 -9.86 -20.77
C GLN A 87 1.76 -10.86 -21.77
N MET A 88 2.32 -12.08 -21.84
CA MET A 88 1.78 -13.16 -22.67
C MET A 88 0.34 -13.51 -22.29
N SER A 89 0.04 -13.58 -20.99
CA SER A 89 -1.31 -13.86 -20.50
C SER A 89 -2.29 -12.76 -20.91
N ILE A 90 -1.92 -11.48 -20.71
CA ILE A 90 -2.72 -10.32 -21.12
C ILE A 90 -3.00 -10.36 -22.63
N ALA A 91 -1.98 -10.63 -23.45
CA ALA A 91 -2.13 -10.70 -24.91
C ALA A 91 -3.11 -11.81 -25.33
N ALA A 92 -3.02 -12.99 -24.71
CA ALA A 92 -3.94 -14.10 -24.97
C ALA A 92 -5.40 -13.74 -24.64
N ILE A 93 -5.62 -13.02 -23.54
CA ILE A 93 -6.95 -12.56 -23.12
C ILE A 93 -7.52 -11.54 -24.09
N LEU A 94 -6.74 -10.51 -24.45
CA LEU A 94 -7.17 -9.49 -25.40
C LEU A 94 -7.57 -10.10 -26.75
N ASN A 95 -6.81 -11.11 -27.21
CA ASN A 95 -7.15 -11.84 -28.43
C ASN A 95 -8.49 -12.59 -28.30
N LYS A 96 -8.74 -13.24 -27.16
CA LYS A 96 -10.00 -13.95 -26.90
C LYS A 96 -11.20 -13.00 -26.80
N VAL A 97 -11.04 -11.85 -26.15
CA VAL A 97 -12.07 -10.80 -26.08
C VAL A 97 -12.41 -10.29 -27.48
N LYS A 98 -11.39 -10.04 -28.32
CA LYS A 98 -11.59 -9.61 -29.71
C LYS A 98 -12.38 -10.65 -30.51
N LEU A 99 -12.01 -11.92 -30.40
CA LEU A 99 -12.70 -13.00 -31.10
C LEU A 99 -14.18 -13.13 -30.67
N LEU A 100 -14.48 -12.91 -29.38
CA LEU A 100 -15.85 -12.87 -28.87
C LEU A 100 -16.62 -11.65 -29.37
N GLN A 101 -15.98 -10.48 -29.42
CA GLN A 101 -16.58 -9.27 -29.98
C GLN A 101 -16.95 -9.46 -31.44
N ASP A 102 -16.07 -10.08 -32.23
CA ASP A 102 -16.33 -10.41 -33.63
C ASP A 102 -17.51 -11.38 -33.77
N GLN A 103 -17.61 -12.39 -32.89
CA GLN A 103 -18.74 -13.34 -32.86
C GLN A 103 -20.06 -12.66 -32.49
N ILE A 104 -20.07 -11.77 -31.49
CA ILE A 104 -21.26 -11.00 -31.10
C ILE A 104 -21.69 -10.10 -32.26
N GLN A 105 -20.74 -9.42 -32.91
CA GLN A 105 -21.04 -8.56 -34.04
C GLN A 105 -21.62 -9.35 -35.22
N GLN A 106 -21.10 -10.54 -35.50
CA GLN A 106 -21.63 -11.44 -36.53
C GLN A 106 -23.07 -11.86 -36.21
N LEU A 107 -23.34 -12.27 -34.96
CA LEU A 107 -24.68 -12.66 -34.53
C LEU A 107 -25.66 -11.46 -34.58
N ALA A 108 -25.25 -10.29 -34.10
CA ALA A 108 -26.08 -9.09 -34.16
C ALA A 108 -26.40 -8.69 -35.60
N ASN A 109 -25.42 -8.79 -36.51
CA ASN A 109 -25.64 -8.54 -37.93
C ASN A 109 -26.59 -9.57 -38.56
N GLN A 110 -26.45 -10.85 -38.19
CA GLN A 110 -27.33 -11.91 -38.66
C GLN A 110 -28.77 -11.70 -38.16
N ASP A 111 -28.96 -11.49 -36.86
CA ASP A 111 -30.26 -11.18 -36.25
C ASP A 111 -30.88 -9.93 -36.87
N MET A 112 -30.08 -8.88 -37.13
CA MET A 112 -30.56 -7.66 -37.77
C MET A 112 -31.01 -7.92 -39.21
N GLN A 113 -30.29 -8.76 -39.97
CA GLN A 113 -30.72 -9.15 -41.32
C GLN A 113 -31.99 -10.01 -41.30
N GLU A 114 -32.13 -10.90 -40.33
CA GLU A 114 -33.29 -11.79 -40.15
C GLU A 114 -34.48 -11.09 -39.47
N SER A 115 -34.27 -9.91 -38.88
CA SER A 115 -35.32 -9.11 -38.27
C SER A 115 -36.39 -8.69 -39.30
N LYS A 116 -37.63 -8.54 -38.85
CA LYS A 116 -38.74 -8.08 -39.71
C LYS A 116 -38.42 -6.74 -40.39
N VAL A 117 -37.75 -5.83 -39.67
CA VAL A 117 -37.31 -4.53 -40.21
C VAL A 117 -36.21 -4.71 -41.27
N GLY A 118 -35.24 -5.60 -41.04
CA GLY A 118 -34.20 -5.92 -42.02
C GLY A 118 -34.74 -6.59 -43.29
N ILE A 119 -35.74 -7.45 -43.13
CA ILE A 119 -36.47 -8.07 -44.25
C ILE A 119 -37.20 -7.00 -45.06
N LEU A 120 -37.95 -6.10 -44.40
CA LEU A 120 -38.66 -5.01 -45.07
C LEU A 120 -37.72 -4.06 -45.81
N LYS A 121 -36.60 -3.69 -45.19
CA LYS A 121 -35.58 -2.84 -45.83
C LYS A 121 -35.06 -3.49 -47.12
N ARG A 122 -34.68 -4.77 -47.08
CA ARG A 122 -34.16 -5.48 -48.28
C ARG A 122 -35.22 -5.66 -49.36
N LYS A 123 -36.45 -5.97 -48.95
CA LYS A 123 -37.56 -6.27 -49.86
C LYS A 123 -38.11 -5.02 -50.54
N TYR A 124 -38.08 -3.87 -49.87
CA TYR A 124 -38.75 -2.66 -50.34
C TYR A 124 -37.85 -1.44 -50.44
N ILE A 125 -37.01 -1.15 -49.44
CA ILE A 125 -36.21 0.09 -49.43
C ILE A 125 -34.99 0.00 -50.36
N ASP A 126 -34.33 -1.16 -50.39
CA ASP A 126 -33.09 -1.35 -51.17
C ASP A 126 -33.37 -1.64 -52.68
N GLN A 127 -34.63 -1.80 -53.07
CA GLN A 127 -35.05 -2.03 -54.46
C GLN A 127 -35.17 -0.70 -55.21
N GLN A 128 -34.57 -0.62 -56.41
CA GLN A 128 -34.61 0.63 -57.20
C GLN A 128 -35.93 0.88 -57.93
N ASN A 129 -36.69 -0.17 -58.24
CA ASN A 129 -37.92 -0.08 -59.03
C ASN A 129 -39.05 -0.85 -58.35
N LEU A 130 -39.83 -0.16 -57.52
CA LEU A 130 -41.02 -0.72 -56.89
C LEU A 130 -42.27 -0.40 -57.70
N THR A 131 -43.16 -1.38 -57.82
CA THR A 131 -44.48 -1.22 -58.42
C THR A 131 -45.53 -0.83 -57.37
N GLU A 132 -46.69 -0.35 -57.82
CA GLU A 132 -47.83 -0.08 -56.92
C GLU A 132 -48.21 -1.30 -56.08
N LYS A 133 -48.19 -2.50 -56.69
CA LYS A 133 -48.44 -3.76 -56.00
C LYS A 133 -47.44 -4.05 -54.89
N ASP A 134 -46.18 -3.61 -55.05
CA ASP A 134 -45.15 -3.77 -54.02
C ASP A 134 -45.42 -2.84 -52.83
N TYR A 135 -45.91 -1.62 -53.08
CA TYR A 135 -46.34 -0.69 -52.02
C TYR A 135 -47.59 -1.18 -51.27
N GLU A 136 -48.55 -1.78 -51.96
CA GLU A 136 -49.70 -2.42 -51.31
C GLU A 136 -49.28 -3.57 -50.40
N GLN A 137 -48.31 -4.39 -50.83
CA GLN A 137 -47.80 -5.47 -50.00
C GLN A 137 -46.96 -4.94 -48.83
N LEU A 138 -46.18 -3.88 -49.04
CA LEU A 138 -45.46 -3.20 -47.96
C LEU A 138 -46.42 -2.68 -46.89
N ALA A 139 -47.53 -2.04 -47.29
CA ALA A 139 -48.54 -1.55 -46.34
C ALA A 139 -49.12 -2.69 -45.48
N LYS A 140 -49.37 -3.86 -46.06
CA LYS A 140 -49.81 -5.06 -45.33
C LYS A 140 -48.73 -5.55 -44.37
N ASP A 141 -47.51 -5.73 -44.86
CA ASP A 141 -46.38 -6.25 -44.06
C ASP A 141 -46.03 -5.29 -42.89
N VAL A 142 -46.24 -3.97 -43.07
CA VAL A 142 -46.01 -2.93 -42.03
C VAL A 142 -47.15 -2.87 -41.00
N CYS A 143 -48.41 -3.01 -41.43
CA CYS A 143 -49.56 -3.07 -40.52
C CYS A 143 -49.44 -4.20 -39.48
N ASP A 144 -48.80 -5.31 -39.84
CA ASP A 144 -48.62 -6.45 -38.93
C ASP A 144 -47.62 -6.16 -37.80
N ILE A 145 -46.73 -5.17 -37.97
CA ILE A 145 -45.64 -4.87 -37.04
C ILE A 145 -45.74 -3.49 -36.37
N ILE A 146 -46.60 -2.59 -36.85
CA ILE A 146 -46.84 -1.29 -36.20
C ILE A 146 -48.08 -1.39 -35.29
N HIS A 147 -48.05 -0.68 -34.17
CA HIS A 147 -49.19 -0.38 -33.33
C HIS A 147 -49.26 1.14 -33.11
N TYR A 148 -50.38 1.64 -32.60
CA TYR A 148 -50.52 3.07 -32.32
C TYR A 148 -50.53 3.28 -30.81
N ASN A 149 -49.52 4.00 -30.32
CA ASN A 149 -49.44 4.43 -28.92
C ASN A 149 -49.81 5.91 -28.85
N ASN A 150 -50.97 6.23 -28.25
CA ASN A 150 -51.53 7.59 -28.19
C ASN A 150 -51.64 8.28 -29.57
N GLY A 151 -52.00 7.51 -30.61
CA GLY A 151 -52.14 8.03 -31.98
C GLY A 151 -50.81 8.21 -32.72
N ILE A 152 -49.67 7.91 -32.09
CA ILE A 152 -48.35 7.90 -32.72
C ILE A 152 -48.05 6.46 -33.15
N PRO A 153 -47.79 6.19 -34.43
CA PRO A 153 -47.39 4.86 -34.89
C PRO A 153 -46.03 4.50 -34.29
N ASP A 154 -45.96 3.32 -33.69
CA ASP A 154 -44.77 2.78 -33.04
C ASP A 154 -44.64 1.28 -33.37
N PHE A 155 -43.42 0.76 -33.40
CA PHE A 155 -43.22 -0.66 -33.65
C PHE A 155 -43.75 -1.47 -32.47
N LYS A 156 -44.45 -2.57 -32.76
CA LYS A 156 -44.79 -3.54 -31.71
C LYS A 156 -43.49 -3.98 -31.03
N PRO A 157 -43.43 -3.97 -29.69
CA PRO A 157 -42.30 -4.51 -28.97
C PRO A 157 -42.04 -5.92 -29.48
N ILE A 158 -40.82 -6.17 -29.95
CA ILE A 158 -40.40 -7.53 -30.23
C ILE A 158 -40.14 -8.14 -28.86
N ASP A 159 -40.96 -9.12 -28.47
CA ASP A 159 -40.62 -9.99 -27.33
C ASP A 159 -39.35 -10.74 -27.70
N TYR A 160 -38.22 -10.14 -27.36
CA TYR A 160 -36.90 -10.71 -27.58
C TYR A 160 -36.65 -11.71 -26.45
N GLU A 161 -37.11 -12.95 -26.63
CA GLU A 161 -36.54 -14.06 -25.86
C GLU A 161 -35.12 -14.27 -26.38
N PRO A 162 -34.08 -14.08 -25.54
CA PRO A 162 -32.71 -14.29 -25.97
C PRO A 162 -32.58 -15.71 -26.46
N THR A 163 -32.18 -15.89 -27.72
CA THR A 163 -32.01 -17.24 -28.27
C THR A 163 -31.05 -18.04 -27.39
N ASP A 164 -31.26 -19.35 -27.24
CA ASP A 164 -30.39 -20.24 -26.45
C ASP A 164 -28.89 -20.06 -26.81
N LYS A 165 -28.61 -19.68 -28.06
CA LYS A 165 -27.26 -19.35 -28.55
C LYS A 165 -26.66 -18.12 -27.88
N PHE A 166 -27.42 -17.04 -27.71
CA PHE A 166 -26.95 -15.83 -27.04
C PHE A 166 -26.73 -16.06 -25.54
N GLN A 167 -27.63 -16.79 -24.88
CA GLN A 167 -27.45 -17.17 -23.48
C GLN A 167 -26.22 -18.05 -23.28
N SER A 168 -26.01 -19.04 -24.14
CA SER A 168 -24.81 -19.91 -24.13
C SER A 168 -23.52 -19.10 -24.30
N LEU A 169 -23.52 -18.14 -25.23
CA LEU A 169 -22.38 -17.24 -25.44
C LEU A 169 -22.11 -16.37 -24.19
N ALA A 170 -23.14 -15.79 -23.60
CA ALA A 170 -23.04 -14.97 -22.40
C ALA A 170 -22.52 -15.78 -21.19
N GLN A 171 -23.03 -17.00 -20.98
CA GLN A 171 -22.56 -17.89 -19.92
C GLN A 171 -21.09 -18.26 -20.09
N LYS A 172 -20.66 -18.57 -21.31
CA LYS A 172 -19.26 -18.85 -21.61
C LYS A 172 -18.35 -17.64 -21.33
N LEU A 173 -18.83 -16.44 -21.63
CA LEU A 173 -18.14 -15.18 -21.39
C LEU A 173 -18.00 -14.88 -19.89
N ILE A 174 -19.05 -15.12 -19.12
CA ILE A 174 -19.02 -15.02 -17.65
C ILE A 174 -18.02 -16.02 -17.05
N PHE A 175 -18.01 -17.27 -17.53
CA PHE A 175 -17.07 -18.29 -17.06
C PHE A 175 -15.62 -17.91 -17.35
N ASP A 176 -15.33 -17.47 -18.58
CA ASP A 176 -13.98 -17.04 -18.98
C ASP A 176 -13.51 -15.81 -18.19
N ALA A 177 -14.41 -14.84 -17.94
CA ALA A 177 -14.12 -13.68 -17.10
C ALA A 177 -13.84 -14.06 -15.63
N ALA A 178 -14.57 -15.04 -15.09
CA ALA A 178 -14.33 -15.54 -13.74
C ALA A 178 -12.97 -16.23 -13.61
N LEU A 179 -12.56 -17.02 -14.62
CA LEU A 179 -11.23 -17.63 -14.67
C LEU A 179 -10.14 -16.54 -14.70
N PHE A 180 -10.32 -15.51 -15.52
CA PHE A 180 -9.40 -14.37 -15.60
C PHE A 180 -9.25 -13.63 -14.26
N CYS A 181 -10.35 -13.33 -13.58
CA CYS A 181 -10.32 -12.69 -12.26
C CYS A 181 -9.53 -13.53 -11.22
N LYS A 182 -9.63 -14.86 -11.32
CA LYS A 182 -8.86 -15.78 -10.47
C LYS A 182 -7.36 -15.70 -10.76
N ASP A 183 -6.96 -15.68 -12.03
CA ASP A 183 -5.54 -15.58 -12.43
C ASP A 183 -4.94 -14.22 -12.03
N ILE A 184 -5.68 -13.11 -12.21
CA ILE A 184 -5.29 -11.78 -11.72
C ILE A 184 -5.14 -11.77 -10.19
N SER A 185 -6.03 -12.44 -9.46
CA SER A 185 -5.92 -12.56 -8.00
C SER A 185 -4.64 -13.30 -7.60
N LEU A 186 -4.27 -14.38 -8.31
CA LEU A 186 -3.02 -15.11 -8.06
C LEU A 186 -1.79 -14.25 -8.36
N ILE A 187 -1.79 -13.49 -9.46
CA ILE A 187 -0.71 -12.55 -9.81
C ILE A 187 -0.58 -11.46 -8.74
N THR A 188 -1.71 -10.91 -8.28
CA THR A 188 -1.73 -9.86 -7.25
C THR A 188 -1.20 -10.39 -5.92
N LYS A 189 -1.58 -11.61 -5.53
CA LYS A 189 -1.00 -12.29 -4.35
C LYS A 189 0.51 -12.51 -4.49
N SER A 190 0.99 -12.92 -5.66
CA SER A 190 2.41 -13.05 -5.93
C SER A 190 3.14 -11.71 -5.79
N ASN A 191 2.57 -10.64 -6.34
CA ASN A 191 3.14 -9.30 -6.26
C ASN A 191 3.17 -8.75 -4.81
N ILE A 192 2.15 -9.07 -4.00
CA ILE A 192 2.14 -8.78 -2.55
C ILE A 192 3.28 -9.51 -1.83
N VAL A 193 3.51 -10.79 -2.15
CA VAL A 193 4.64 -11.55 -1.57
C VAL A 193 5.97 -10.91 -1.97
N HIS A 194 6.11 -10.47 -3.22
CA HIS A 194 7.31 -9.74 -3.69
C HIS A 194 7.51 -8.42 -2.95
N GLN A 195 6.46 -7.63 -2.76
CA GLN A 195 6.52 -6.36 -2.04
C GLN A 195 6.86 -6.57 -0.55
N SER A 196 6.28 -7.60 0.07
CA SER A 196 6.63 -8.03 1.44
C SER A 196 8.11 -8.41 1.54
N PHE A 197 8.65 -9.13 0.56
CA PHE A 197 10.06 -9.51 0.54
C PHE A 197 10.98 -8.28 0.38
N ALA A 198 10.59 -7.32 -0.46
CA ALA A 198 11.31 -6.05 -0.61
C ALA A 198 11.30 -5.23 0.68
N GLU A 199 10.17 -5.18 1.40
CA GLU A 199 10.07 -4.54 2.72
C GLU A 199 10.96 -5.24 3.76
N GLN A 200 10.98 -6.58 3.80
CA GLN A 200 11.87 -7.34 4.70
C GLN A 200 13.35 -7.05 4.40
N ILE A 201 13.73 -6.91 3.14
CA ILE A 201 15.09 -6.52 2.74
C ILE A 201 15.41 -5.09 3.21
N GLN A 202 14.47 -4.15 3.09
CA GLN A 202 14.66 -2.78 3.60
C GLN A 202 14.82 -2.74 5.12
N ASP A 203 14.04 -3.53 5.86
CA ASP A 203 14.16 -3.66 7.31
C ASP A 203 15.52 -4.25 7.71
N LEU A 204 15.99 -5.28 6.99
CA LEU A 204 17.34 -5.83 7.16
C LEU A 204 18.43 -4.79 6.91
N LEU A 205 18.30 -3.99 5.85
CA LEU A 205 19.22 -2.88 5.56
C LEU A 205 19.23 -1.82 6.66
N PHE A 206 18.05 -1.48 7.20
CA PHE A 206 17.91 -0.55 8.32
C PHE A 206 18.56 -1.09 9.60
N GLN A 207 18.39 -2.38 9.91
CA GLN A 207 19.04 -3.04 11.04
C GLN A 207 20.56 -3.07 10.87
N ILE A 208 21.06 -3.38 9.68
CA ILE A 208 22.50 -3.33 9.36
C ILE A 208 23.05 -1.91 9.58
N ASN A 209 22.34 -0.88 9.12
CA ASN A 209 22.73 0.52 9.36
C ASN A 209 22.69 0.90 10.85
N SER A 210 21.69 0.43 11.58
CA SER A 210 21.56 0.69 13.02
C SER A 210 22.69 0.03 13.81
N ILE A 211 23.05 -1.22 13.48
CA ILE A 211 24.21 -1.92 14.05
C ILE A 211 25.50 -1.18 13.70
N THR A 212 25.65 -0.74 12.45
CA THR A 212 26.78 0.07 12.01
C THR A 212 26.92 1.35 12.85
N ASN A 213 25.82 2.06 13.09
CA ASN A 213 25.80 3.27 13.93
C ASN A 213 26.09 2.96 15.42
N LEU A 214 25.58 1.85 15.94
CA LEU A 214 25.85 1.39 17.31
C LEU A 214 27.32 0.99 17.52
N ILE A 215 28.01 0.59 16.45
CA ILE A 215 29.45 0.32 16.46
C ILE A 215 30.24 1.63 16.29
N GLU A 216 29.80 2.53 15.41
CA GLU A 216 30.46 3.81 15.12
C GLU A 216 30.41 4.81 16.29
N LYS A 217 29.35 4.80 17.11
CA LYS A 217 29.20 5.73 18.25
C LYS A 217 30.23 5.46 19.36
N PRO A 218 30.39 4.24 19.89
CA PRO A 218 31.44 3.93 20.88
C PRO A 218 32.85 4.13 20.32
N LEU A 219 33.07 3.83 19.04
CA LEU A 219 34.34 4.06 18.37
C LEU A 219 34.70 5.55 18.30
N SER A 220 33.74 6.42 17.97
CA SER A 220 33.98 7.86 17.95
C SER A 220 34.20 8.45 19.35
N TYR A 221 33.50 7.94 20.38
CA TYR A 221 33.77 8.29 21.78
C TYR A 221 35.19 7.87 22.24
N LEU A 222 35.64 6.67 21.89
CA LEU A 222 37.01 6.20 22.18
C LEU A 222 38.09 7.04 21.46
N MET A 223 37.79 7.58 20.28
CA MET A 223 38.69 8.48 19.56
C MET A 223 38.70 9.90 20.13
N GLN A 224 37.59 10.37 20.70
CA GLN A 224 37.49 11.70 21.33
C GLN A 224 38.07 11.71 22.75
N SER A 225 37.90 10.63 23.52
CA SER A 225 38.47 10.51 24.88
C SER A 225 40.00 10.44 24.89
N ARG A 226 40.65 10.18 23.75
CA ARG A 226 42.13 10.22 23.60
C ARG A 226 42.69 11.60 23.25
N ARG A 227 41.86 12.64 23.05
CA ARG A 227 42.34 14.02 22.80
C ARG A 227 42.33 14.93 24.03
N LEU A 228 41.93 14.42 25.20
CA LEU A 228 41.87 15.19 26.45
C LEU A 228 42.83 14.62 27.50
N PHE A 229 44.13 14.66 27.20
CA PHE A 229 45.15 14.81 28.23
C PHE A 229 46.24 15.75 27.71
N PRO A 230 46.13 17.05 28.04
CA PRO A 230 47.23 17.76 28.63
C PRO A 230 46.96 17.99 30.11
N ASN A 231 48.02 17.86 30.89
CA ASN A 231 48.12 18.37 32.25
C ASN A 231 47.45 19.74 32.36
N ASP A 232 46.51 19.92 33.30
CA ASP A 232 46.74 20.88 34.39
C ASP A 232 45.67 20.83 35.48
N LYS A 233 46.15 21.20 36.67
CA LYS A 233 45.39 21.40 37.91
C LYS A 233 44.47 22.62 37.77
N SER A 234 43.24 22.53 38.27
CA SER A 234 42.61 23.50 39.20
C SER A 234 41.07 23.56 39.08
N GLU A 235 40.45 23.59 40.27
CA GLU A 235 39.28 24.40 40.68
C GLU A 235 37.86 24.09 40.18
N THR A 236 37.11 23.45 41.09
CA THR A 236 35.84 23.88 41.74
C THR A 236 34.71 24.58 40.96
N GLN A 237 33.50 23.99 41.17
CA GLN A 237 32.16 24.60 41.31
C GLN A 237 31.55 25.19 40.02
N SER A 238 30.28 24.95 39.66
CA SER A 238 29.08 25.02 40.48
C SER A 238 27.87 24.37 39.76
N MET A 239 26.98 23.77 40.55
CA MET A 239 25.62 23.42 40.17
C MET A 239 24.81 24.70 39.89
N GLN A 240 24.01 24.71 38.82
CA GLN A 240 22.74 25.44 38.82
C GLN A 240 21.67 24.62 38.08
N ARG A 241 20.72 24.11 38.88
CA ARG A 241 19.39 23.70 38.46
C ARG A 241 18.60 24.94 38.05
N ILE A 242 17.85 24.85 36.96
CA ILE A 242 16.70 25.71 36.73
C ILE A 242 15.53 24.79 36.44
N ASP A 243 14.73 24.57 37.48
CA ASP A 243 13.35 24.15 37.40
C ASP A 243 12.55 25.26 36.72
N PHE A 244 11.73 24.91 35.73
CA PHE A 244 10.68 25.77 35.22
C PHE A 244 9.39 24.97 35.14
N ASP A 245 8.67 24.99 36.27
CA ASP A 245 7.27 24.61 36.36
C ASP A 245 6.42 25.62 35.57
N GLN A 246 5.74 25.15 34.53
CA GLN A 246 4.48 25.75 34.08
C GLN A 246 3.38 24.69 34.17
N GLN A 247 2.70 24.73 35.31
CA GLN A 247 1.42 24.07 35.54
C GLN A 247 0.39 24.60 34.54
N SER A 248 0.02 23.76 33.58
CA SER A 248 -1.23 23.89 32.85
C SER A 248 -2.15 22.76 33.31
N VAL A 249 -3.37 23.18 33.63
CA VAL A 249 -4.46 22.42 34.22
C VAL A 249 -4.82 21.22 33.35
N PHE A 250 -4.30 20.03 33.69
CA PHE A 250 -4.83 18.76 33.19
C PHE A 250 -5.84 18.23 34.20
N GLY A 251 -7.12 18.52 33.94
CA GLY A 251 -8.21 17.75 34.52
C GLY A 251 -8.08 16.30 34.08
N THR A 252 -7.70 15.43 35.01
CA THR A 252 -7.69 13.98 34.85
C THR A 252 -9.11 13.44 34.78
N ILE A 253 -9.76 13.59 33.63
CA ILE A 253 -10.86 12.70 33.27
C ILE A 253 -10.21 11.43 32.73
N ASN A 254 -10.43 10.31 33.42
CA ASN A 254 -10.15 8.95 32.94
C ASN A 254 -11.01 8.66 31.69
N GLN A 255 -10.75 9.35 30.59
CA GLN A 255 -11.37 9.03 29.31
C GLN A 255 -10.70 7.77 28.76
N SER A 256 -11.52 6.84 28.31
CA SER A 256 -11.07 5.67 27.57
C SER A 256 -10.03 6.08 26.51
N PRO A 257 -8.92 5.35 26.34
CA PRO A 257 -7.97 5.64 25.25
C PRO A 257 -8.63 5.52 23.87
N PHE A 258 -9.83 4.93 23.80
CA PHE A 258 -10.61 4.74 22.59
C PHE A 258 -11.64 5.86 22.44
N CYS A 259 -11.24 6.95 21.78
CA CYS A 259 -12.12 8.08 21.48
C CYS A 259 -11.68 8.83 20.21
N ILE A 260 -12.56 9.72 19.73
CA ILE A 260 -12.24 10.74 18.73
C ILE A 260 -11.60 11.93 19.44
N GLN A 261 -10.48 12.44 18.92
CA GLN A 261 -9.69 13.50 19.54
C GLN A 261 -9.26 14.54 18.49
N LYS A 262 -9.13 15.80 18.92
CA LYS A 262 -8.59 16.90 18.11
C LYS A 262 -7.22 17.31 18.63
N GLN A 263 -6.36 17.82 17.74
CA GLN A 263 -5.08 18.45 18.10
C GLN A 263 -4.15 17.52 18.90
N VAL A 264 -4.10 16.24 18.54
CA VAL A 264 -3.23 15.25 19.20
C VAL A 264 -1.83 15.33 18.62
N LYS A 265 -0.86 15.75 19.44
CA LYS A 265 0.56 15.79 19.06
C LYS A 265 1.15 14.39 18.87
N PHE A 266 1.92 14.19 17.81
CA PHE A 266 2.54 12.89 17.50
C PHE A 266 3.49 12.40 18.58
N LYS A 267 4.28 13.31 19.15
CA LYS A 267 5.18 13.00 20.27
C LYS A 267 4.45 12.32 21.43
N THR A 268 3.20 12.72 21.70
CA THR A 268 2.37 12.09 22.74
C THR A 268 1.99 10.65 22.39
N LEU A 269 1.72 10.36 21.12
CA LEU A 269 1.44 8.99 20.65
C LEU A 269 2.69 8.12 20.68
N GLU A 270 3.81 8.65 20.20
CA GLU A 270 5.11 7.96 20.20
C GLU A 270 5.55 7.60 21.62
N MET A 271 5.40 8.52 22.59
CA MET A 271 5.62 8.26 24.01
C MET A 271 4.69 7.18 24.58
N LYS A 272 3.49 7.00 24.01
CA LYS A 272 2.54 5.94 24.37
C LYS A 272 2.83 4.60 23.66
N GLY A 273 3.90 4.53 22.86
CA GLY A 273 4.36 3.33 22.16
C GLY A 273 3.73 3.12 20.78
N PHE A 274 3.10 4.15 20.21
CA PHE A 274 2.64 4.08 18.82
C PHE A 274 3.79 4.35 17.84
N THR A 275 3.76 3.68 16.70
CA THR A 275 4.68 3.91 15.57
C THR A 275 3.89 4.31 14.33
N LYS A 276 4.38 5.30 13.58
CA LYS A 276 3.77 5.72 12.32
C LYS A 276 3.98 4.64 11.27
N ILE A 277 2.91 4.19 10.63
CA ILE A 277 2.95 3.11 9.63
C ILE A 277 2.41 3.53 8.25
N TYR A 278 1.74 4.68 8.17
CA TYR A 278 1.23 5.25 6.93
C TYR A 278 1.20 6.77 7.02
N GLU A 279 1.64 7.45 5.96
CA GLU A 279 1.53 8.90 5.78
C GLU A 279 1.48 9.19 4.28
N GLU A 280 0.38 9.74 3.80
CA GLU A 280 0.23 10.19 2.40
C GLU A 280 -0.68 11.41 2.31
N LEU A 281 -0.55 12.18 1.23
CA LEU A 281 -1.44 13.30 0.94
C LEU A 281 -2.86 12.83 0.62
N PHE A 282 -3.85 13.66 0.93
CA PHE A 282 -5.25 13.38 0.62
C PHE A 282 -5.55 13.31 -0.89
N ASN A 283 -4.68 13.85 -1.74
CA ASN A 283 -4.77 13.67 -3.19
C ASN A 283 -4.17 12.35 -3.71
N LYS A 284 -3.63 11.50 -2.83
CA LYS A 284 -3.12 10.18 -3.18
C LYS A 284 -4.16 9.11 -2.88
N PRO A 285 -4.30 8.08 -3.75
CA PRO A 285 -5.28 7.02 -3.54
C PRO A 285 -5.03 6.25 -2.24
N PHE A 286 -6.07 6.05 -1.42
CA PHE A 286 -6.05 5.13 -0.28
C PHE A 286 -6.85 3.87 -0.59
N THR A 287 -6.23 2.89 -1.24
CA THR A 287 -6.93 1.69 -1.73
C THR A 287 -7.13 0.57 -0.70
N GLN A 288 -7.98 -0.40 -1.04
CA GLN A 288 -8.13 -1.67 -0.31
C GLN A 288 -6.78 -2.39 -0.07
N THR A 289 -5.81 -2.25 -0.99
CA THR A 289 -4.48 -2.82 -0.82
C THR A 289 -3.77 -2.25 0.41
N HIS A 290 -3.90 -0.94 0.66
CA HIS A 290 -3.31 -0.35 1.88
C HIS A 290 -3.96 -0.91 3.15
N ILE A 291 -5.29 -1.11 3.16
CA ILE A 291 -5.99 -1.74 4.27
C ILE A 291 -5.42 -3.14 4.57
N GLU A 292 -5.23 -3.98 3.54
CA GLU A 292 -4.67 -5.31 3.72
C GLU A 292 -3.20 -5.29 4.20
N LEU A 293 -2.38 -4.37 3.67
CA LEU A 293 -0.99 -4.20 4.12
C LEU A 293 -0.91 -3.74 5.58
N ILE A 294 -1.77 -2.80 5.99
CA ILE A 294 -1.86 -2.38 7.39
C ILE A 294 -2.30 -3.57 8.25
N LYS A 295 -3.35 -4.29 7.83
CA LYS A 295 -3.89 -5.45 8.56
C LYS A 295 -2.86 -6.55 8.81
N GLN A 296 -1.93 -6.78 7.87
CA GLN A 296 -0.83 -7.73 8.04
C GLN A 296 0.16 -7.35 9.16
N ARG A 297 0.20 -6.07 9.55
CA ARG A 297 1.11 -5.55 10.58
C ARG A 297 0.51 -5.56 12.00
N CYS A 298 -0.78 -5.88 12.14
CA CYS A 298 -1.50 -5.85 13.42
C CYS A 298 -2.07 -7.21 13.83
N THR A 299 -2.26 -7.35 15.14
CA THR A 299 -3.14 -8.37 15.72
C THR A 299 -4.52 -7.75 15.98
N PRO A 300 -5.58 -8.54 16.21
CA PRO A 300 -6.90 -7.99 16.58
C PRO A 300 -6.89 -7.06 17.80
N GLN A 301 -5.90 -7.19 18.68
CA GLN A 301 -5.70 -6.43 19.91
C GLN A 301 -4.74 -5.24 19.77
N SER A 302 -4.08 -5.10 18.61
CA SER A 302 -3.25 -3.91 18.35
C SER A 302 -4.13 -2.66 18.28
N GLN A 303 -3.62 -1.51 18.71
CA GLN A 303 -4.34 -0.23 18.67
C GLN A 303 -3.96 0.56 17.43
N ILE A 304 -4.96 1.03 16.70
CA ILE A 304 -4.80 1.89 15.52
C ILE A 304 -5.28 3.28 15.87
N CYS A 305 -4.46 4.29 15.57
CA CYS A 305 -4.83 5.70 15.58
C CYS A 305 -4.75 6.22 14.14
N ILE A 306 -5.88 6.64 13.57
CA ILE A 306 -5.97 7.18 12.21
C ILE A 306 -6.56 8.59 12.25
N GLY A 307 -6.06 9.48 11.39
CA GLY A 307 -6.59 10.82 11.31
C GLY A 307 -6.02 11.67 10.19
N GLY A 308 -6.49 12.92 10.15
CA GLY A 308 -6.07 13.94 9.20
C GLY A 308 -5.09 14.94 9.84
N VAL A 309 -4.13 15.39 9.05
CA VAL A 309 -3.02 16.26 9.48
C VAL A 309 -2.85 17.38 8.47
N SER A 310 -2.54 18.60 8.92
CA SER A 310 -2.21 19.70 8.00
C SER A 310 -0.78 19.57 7.50
N ALA A 311 -0.53 19.79 6.22
CA ALA A 311 0.81 19.89 5.67
C ALA A 311 1.58 21.11 6.23
N ASN A 312 0.87 22.16 6.68
CA ASN A 312 1.45 23.36 7.27
C ASN A 312 1.76 23.20 8.77
N ASP A 313 1.14 22.22 9.44
CA ASP A 313 1.38 21.90 10.85
C ASP A 313 1.46 20.38 11.01
N PRO A 314 2.60 19.77 10.62
CA PRO A 314 2.71 18.33 10.45
C PRO A 314 2.93 17.57 11.77
N ASP A 315 3.03 18.25 12.93
CA ASP A 315 3.39 17.62 14.21
C ASP A 315 2.18 17.18 15.05
N GLN A 316 0.95 17.42 14.55
CA GLN A 316 -0.28 17.05 15.23
C GLN A 316 -1.43 16.66 14.30
N PHE A 317 -2.31 15.80 14.80
CA PHE A 317 -3.59 15.52 14.16
C PHE A 317 -4.52 16.71 14.28
N ILE A 318 -5.16 17.11 13.19
CA ILE A 318 -6.34 17.98 13.23
C ILE A 318 -7.46 17.23 13.95
N LEU A 319 -7.69 15.98 13.53
CA LEU A 319 -8.70 15.08 14.04
C LEU A 319 -8.19 13.64 13.87
N CYS A 320 -8.31 12.82 14.91
CA CYS A 320 -8.03 11.39 14.85
C CYS A 320 -9.00 10.59 15.70
N ALA A 321 -9.01 9.27 15.49
CA ALA A 321 -9.69 8.33 16.36
C ALA A 321 -8.74 7.16 16.66
N THR A 322 -8.81 6.65 17.90
CA THR A 322 -8.05 5.47 18.33
C THR A 322 -8.99 4.34 18.72
N ASP A 323 -8.72 3.12 18.27
CA ASP A 323 -9.44 1.91 18.67
C ASP A 323 -8.59 0.66 18.46
N TYR A 324 -9.11 -0.51 18.81
CA TYR A 324 -8.50 -1.78 18.40
C TYR A 324 -8.62 -2.01 16.89
N ALA A 325 -7.61 -2.67 16.33
CA ALA A 325 -7.58 -3.07 14.92
C ALA A 325 -8.79 -3.94 14.54
N SER A 326 -9.26 -4.79 15.47
CA SER A 326 -10.49 -5.57 15.28
C SER A 326 -11.71 -4.69 15.02
N GLU A 327 -11.81 -3.54 15.67
CA GLU A 327 -12.91 -2.60 15.48
C GLU A 327 -12.78 -1.83 14.17
N PHE A 328 -11.56 -1.36 13.85
CA PHE A 328 -11.24 -0.62 12.63
C PHE A 328 -11.48 -1.42 11.35
N PHE A 329 -11.13 -2.72 11.33
CA PHE A 329 -11.27 -3.58 10.16
C PHE A 329 -12.62 -4.32 10.06
N THR A 330 -13.56 -4.07 10.96
CA THR A 330 -14.87 -4.72 10.90
C THR A 330 -15.72 -4.08 9.80
N GLU A 331 -16.11 -4.87 8.80
CA GLU A 331 -16.92 -4.40 7.68
C GLU A 331 -18.33 -3.98 8.12
N THR A 332 -18.76 -2.86 7.56
CA THR A 332 -20.10 -2.29 7.75
C THR A 332 -21.02 -2.79 6.65
N GLN A 333 -22.22 -3.23 7.04
CA GLN A 333 -23.19 -3.83 6.11
C GLN A 333 -24.24 -2.83 5.60
N ASP A 334 -24.42 -1.72 6.31
CA ASP A 334 -25.41 -0.68 5.98
C ASP A 334 -24.72 0.59 5.50
N LEU A 335 -25.18 1.14 4.38
CA LEU A 335 -24.65 2.40 3.82
C LEU A 335 -25.10 3.64 4.61
N LYS A 336 -26.04 3.50 5.54
CA LYS A 336 -26.59 4.60 6.34
C LYS A 336 -26.31 4.50 7.84
N LEU A 337 -25.77 3.38 8.29
CA LEU A 337 -25.51 3.12 9.71
C LEU A 337 -24.09 2.63 9.94
N ALA A 338 -23.29 3.48 10.60
CA ALA A 338 -21.99 3.13 11.15
C ALA A 338 -22.16 2.21 12.36
N ARG A 339 -21.15 1.36 12.58
CA ARG A 339 -21.13 0.41 13.68
C ARG A 339 -20.52 1.04 14.92
N LYS A 340 -21.23 1.00 16.05
CA LYS A 340 -20.67 1.45 17.34
C LYS A 340 -19.49 0.57 17.75
N SER A 341 -18.39 1.19 18.16
CA SER A 341 -17.27 0.52 18.81
C SER A 341 -17.71 -0.13 20.12
N LYS A 342 -17.09 -1.27 20.45
CA LYS A 342 -17.29 -1.91 21.77
C LYS A 342 -16.48 -1.25 22.89
N ASN A 343 -15.49 -0.42 22.55
CA ASN A 343 -14.49 0.07 23.51
C ASN A 343 -14.58 1.57 23.80
N GLY A 344 -15.39 2.29 23.03
CA GLY A 344 -15.52 3.75 23.16
C GLY A 344 -16.72 4.32 22.41
N GLU A 345 -16.89 5.64 22.55
CA GLU A 345 -17.93 6.41 21.87
C GLU A 345 -17.45 6.83 20.47
N ILE A 346 -17.19 5.84 19.63
CA ILE A 346 -16.80 6.00 18.22
C ILE A 346 -17.69 5.09 17.38
N TYR A 347 -18.16 5.59 16.24
CA TYR A 347 -18.84 4.78 15.25
C TYR A 347 -17.92 4.61 14.05
N TRP A 348 -17.43 3.39 13.85
CA TRP A 348 -16.59 3.03 12.73
C TRP A 348 -17.44 2.62 11.54
N TYR A 349 -17.00 3.00 10.35
CA TYR A 349 -17.51 2.41 9.13
C TYR A 349 -16.37 2.02 8.21
N TYR A 350 -16.47 0.82 7.66
CA TYR A 350 -15.56 0.29 6.67
C TYR A 350 -16.40 -0.50 5.66
N PHE A 351 -16.61 0.10 4.49
CA PHE A 351 -17.34 -0.54 3.41
C PHE A 351 -16.34 -0.88 2.31
N ARG A 352 -16.08 -2.19 2.13
CA ARG A 352 -15.06 -2.69 1.21
C ARG A 352 -15.23 -2.08 -0.18
N ASN A 353 -14.12 -1.65 -0.79
CA ASN A 353 -14.09 -1.00 -2.11
C ASN A 353 -14.99 0.24 -2.21
N ARG A 354 -15.23 0.95 -1.11
CA ARG A 354 -16.02 2.18 -1.12
C ARG A 354 -15.41 3.27 -0.25
N CYS A 355 -15.46 3.10 1.06
CA CYS A 355 -14.95 4.10 2.00
C CYS A 355 -14.63 3.50 3.37
N ILE A 356 -13.84 4.24 4.14
CA ILE A 356 -13.53 3.96 5.54
C ILE A 356 -13.50 5.27 6.32
N GLY A 357 -13.92 5.23 7.57
CA GLY A 357 -13.94 6.43 8.40
C GLY A 357 -14.53 6.20 9.77
N PHE A 358 -14.72 7.29 10.48
CA PHE A 358 -15.35 7.31 11.79
C PHE A 358 -16.25 8.54 11.97
N SER A 359 -17.22 8.40 12.86
CA SER A 359 -18.21 9.42 13.21
C SER A 359 -18.51 9.37 14.72
N PRO A 360 -18.89 10.50 15.35
CA PRO A 360 -19.41 10.51 16.71
C PRO A 360 -20.82 9.88 16.82
N MET A 361 -21.52 9.67 15.70
CA MET A 361 -22.88 9.13 15.65
C MET A 361 -23.01 7.96 14.67
N SER A 362 -24.04 7.13 14.87
CA SER A 362 -24.36 6.01 13.97
C SER A 362 -24.80 6.46 12.57
N LYS A 363 -25.45 7.62 12.44
CA LYS A 363 -26.02 8.08 11.16
C LYS A 363 -24.91 8.57 10.23
N ILE A 364 -24.76 7.89 9.11
CA ILE A 364 -23.83 8.20 8.01
C ILE A 364 -24.60 8.15 6.67
N ASP A 365 -24.01 8.64 5.59
CA ASP A 365 -24.48 8.31 4.23
C ASP A 365 -23.28 8.03 3.34
N LEU A 366 -23.10 6.76 2.99
CA LEU A 366 -21.99 6.28 2.19
C LEU A 366 -22.27 6.31 0.68
N LYS A 367 -23.39 6.91 0.21
CA LYS A 367 -23.62 7.12 -1.23
C LYS A 367 -22.45 7.87 -1.87
N TYR A 368 -22.03 8.94 -1.21
CA TYR A 368 -20.71 9.57 -1.29
C TYR A 368 -19.99 9.26 0.06
N PRO A 369 -18.71 9.53 0.29
CA PRO A 369 -17.97 9.05 1.45
C PRO A 369 -18.31 9.91 2.69
N ASP A 370 -19.51 9.71 3.24
CA ASP A 370 -20.05 10.38 4.43
C ASP A 370 -20.36 11.87 4.23
N VAL A 371 -21.45 12.14 3.49
CA VAL A 371 -21.99 13.50 3.21
C VAL A 371 -22.86 14.09 4.32
N GLU A 372 -23.06 13.38 5.44
CA GLU A 372 -23.95 13.87 6.49
C GLU A 372 -23.31 14.96 7.36
N ASN A 373 -24.07 16.00 7.66
CA ASN A 373 -23.55 17.24 8.27
C ASN A 373 -23.94 17.49 9.73
N ASP A 374 -24.88 16.73 10.28
CA ASP A 374 -25.50 16.99 11.59
C ASP A 374 -24.46 17.08 12.75
N GLU A 375 -23.28 16.46 12.61
CA GLU A 375 -22.12 16.62 13.51
C GLU A 375 -20.78 16.59 12.75
N GLY A 376 -20.67 17.38 11.68
CA GLY A 376 -19.49 17.37 10.78
C GLY A 376 -18.14 17.53 11.48
N ASP A 377 -18.07 18.20 12.63
CA ASP A 377 -16.82 18.58 13.33
C ASP A 377 -15.93 17.42 13.83
N LEU A 378 -16.46 16.21 13.95
CA LEU A 378 -15.76 15.03 14.50
C LEU A 378 -15.78 13.84 13.52
N ARG A 379 -16.01 14.10 12.23
CA ARG A 379 -16.05 13.06 11.19
C ARG A 379 -14.74 12.98 10.42
N PHE A 380 -14.38 11.79 10.00
CA PHE A 380 -13.24 11.56 9.13
C PHE A 380 -13.60 10.49 8.12
N SER A 381 -13.27 10.71 6.85
CA SER A 381 -13.57 9.72 5.81
C SER A 381 -12.54 9.72 4.68
N LEU A 382 -12.28 8.52 4.18
CA LEU A 382 -11.42 8.25 3.04
C LEU A 382 -12.19 7.44 1.99
N TRP A 383 -11.92 7.72 0.73
CA TRP A 383 -12.30 6.83 -0.35
C TRP A 383 -11.42 5.59 -0.35
N LEU A 384 -12.01 4.44 -0.67
CA LEU A 384 -11.29 3.19 -0.92
C LEU A 384 -11.30 2.76 -2.40
N PHE A 385 -11.96 3.56 -3.25
CA PHE A 385 -12.25 3.24 -4.65
C PHE A 385 -12.08 4.48 -5.54
N HIS A 386 -12.09 4.27 -6.86
CA HIS A 386 -11.92 5.33 -7.89
C HIS A 386 -10.58 6.07 -7.91
N GLY A 387 -9.55 5.56 -7.22
CA GLY A 387 -8.24 6.23 -7.20
C GLY A 387 -8.28 7.58 -6.49
N GLN A 388 -9.32 7.83 -5.69
CA GLN A 388 -9.45 9.03 -4.87
C GLN A 388 -8.79 8.80 -3.50
N GLY A 389 -8.32 9.88 -2.89
CA GLY A 389 -7.74 9.82 -1.55
C GLY A 389 -8.75 10.16 -0.46
N GLY A 390 -8.40 11.09 0.42
CA GLY A 390 -9.27 11.40 1.55
C GLY A 390 -10.36 12.41 1.20
N TYR A 391 -11.53 12.30 1.81
CA TYR A 391 -12.66 13.21 1.53
C TYR A 391 -12.87 14.24 2.64
N ARG A 392 -12.78 13.81 3.91
CA ARG A 392 -13.20 14.67 5.03
C ARG A 392 -12.30 14.60 6.25
N ILE A 393 -12.09 15.76 6.87
CA ILE A 393 -11.52 15.93 8.21
C ILE A 393 -12.34 17.00 8.96
N GLY A 394 -13.21 16.57 9.86
CA GLY A 394 -14.16 17.46 10.51
C GLY A 394 -15.07 18.15 9.48
N LYS A 395 -15.19 19.48 9.59
CA LYS A 395 -15.95 20.32 8.63
C LYS A 395 -15.27 20.50 7.26
N LEU A 396 -14.01 20.08 7.11
CA LEU A 396 -13.30 20.19 5.85
C LEU A 396 -13.69 19.02 4.96
N GLU A 397 -14.30 19.30 3.81
CA GLU A 397 -14.82 18.33 2.84
C GLU A 397 -14.14 18.48 1.48
N SER A 398 -14.41 17.55 0.56
CA SER A 398 -13.88 17.57 -0.81
C SER A 398 -12.36 17.64 -0.88
N LEU A 399 -11.70 16.92 0.02
CA LEU A 399 -10.25 16.95 0.18
C LEU A 399 -9.50 16.06 -0.81
N GLU A 400 -10.17 15.34 -1.71
CA GLU A 400 -9.59 14.32 -2.60
C GLU A 400 -8.60 14.86 -3.63
N GLN A 401 -8.53 16.19 -3.80
CA GLN A 401 -7.56 16.88 -4.65
C GLN A 401 -6.55 17.70 -3.83
N SER A 402 -6.70 17.73 -2.51
CA SER A 402 -5.92 18.62 -1.64
C SER A 402 -4.49 18.11 -1.41
N VAL A 403 -3.54 19.02 -1.53
CA VAL A 403 -2.13 18.85 -1.10
C VAL A 403 -1.87 19.44 0.28
N GLU A 404 -2.87 20.06 0.90
CA GLU A 404 -2.74 20.74 2.19
C GLU A 404 -2.97 19.79 3.38
N TYR A 405 -3.46 18.58 3.12
CA TYR A 405 -3.81 17.62 4.16
C TYR A 405 -3.25 16.23 3.86
N LYS A 406 -2.91 15.52 4.93
CA LYS A 406 -2.37 14.16 4.90
C LYS A 406 -3.20 13.21 5.75
N CYS A 407 -3.33 11.97 5.29
CA CYS A 407 -3.83 10.87 6.10
C CYS A 407 -2.65 10.22 6.80
N VAL A 408 -2.73 10.06 8.12
CA VAL A 408 -1.67 9.46 8.92
C VAL A 408 -2.25 8.37 9.80
N ILE A 409 -1.55 7.22 9.84
CA ILE A 409 -1.93 6.06 10.65
C ILE A 409 -0.76 5.67 11.54
N TYR A 410 -1.05 5.59 12.83
CA TYR A 410 -0.18 5.10 13.88
C TYR A 410 -0.67 3.76 14.41
N LEU A 411 0.25 2.88 14.75
CA LEU A 411 0.00 1.53 15.26
C LEU A 411 0.74 1.31 16.57
N LYS A 412 0.06 0.74 17.56
CA LYS A 412 0.67 0.19 18.77
C LYS A 412 0.35 -1.30 18.82
N LYS A 413 1.39 -2.13 18.85
CA LYS A 413 1.25 -3.60 18.73
C LYS A 413 0.54 -4.22 19.90
#